data_AF-A0A6B2GCZ5-F1
#
_entry.id   AF-A0A6B2GCZ5-F1
#
_cell.length_a   1.000
_cell.length_b   1.000
_cell.length_c   1.000
_cell.angle_alpha   90.00
_cell.angle_beta   90.00
_cell.angle_gamma   90.00
#
_symmetry.space_group_name_H-M   'P 1'
#
loop_
_entity.id
_entity.type
_entity.pdbx_description
1 polymer ?
#
loop_
_entity_poly.entity_id
_entity_poly.type
_entity_poly.pdbx_seq_one_letter_code
_entity_poly.pdbx_strand_id
1 'polypeptide(L)'
;MIALHCGLGEYNLSFSKNRELRKILKNVSFEMIKSIKEGNDSVDVVCKCVAMLEDIKYTNAGIGSALTENASVEMEAGVMEGLSGLFGGVSCIKHIQNPIYLA
;
A
#
# COMPACT_ATOMS: atom_id res chain seq x y z
N MET A 1 -14.97 -5.02 -7.59
CA MET A 1 -14.67 -5.49 -6.21
C MET A 1 -13.22 -5.11 -5.92
N ILE A 2 -12.87 -4.79 -4.67
CA ILE A 2 -11.48 -4.59 -4.27
C ILE A 2 -11.22 -5.35 -2.96
N ALA A 3 -10.02 -5.90 -2.83
CA ALA A 3 -9.49 -6.47 -1.60
C ALA A 3 -8.12 -5.85 -1.33
N LEU A 4 -7.80 -5.61 -0.06
CA LEU A 4 -6.52 -5.07 0.37
C LEU A 4 -6.07 -5.79 1.65
N HIS A 5 -4.76 -5.82 1.90
CA HIS A 5 -4.16 -6.37 3.11
C HIS A 5 -2.97 -5.50 3.56
N CYS A 6 -2.53 -5.67 4.80
CA CYS A 6 -1.42 -4.90 5.39
C CYS A 6 -0.30 -5.81 5.91
N GLY A 7 -0.10 -6.95 5.23
CA GLY A 7 0.74 -8.05 5.73
C GLY A 7 0.04 -8.97 6.73
N LEU A 8 0.74 -10.04 7.11
CA LEU A 8 0.33 -11.02 8.11
C LEU A 8 1.45 -11.11 9.16
N GLY A 9 1.10 -11.17 10.45
CA GLY A 9 2.08 -11.29 11.53
C GLY A 9 1.55 -10.81 12.88
N GLU A 10 2.32 -11.04 13.94
CA GLU A 10 2.04 -10.48 15.27
C GLU A 10 2.42 -9.00 15.32
N TYR A 11 1.48 -8.15 14.95
CA TYR A 11 1.60 -6.72 15.19
C TYR A 11 1.24 -6.43 16.66
N ASN A 12 2.24 -6.11 17.48
CA ASN A 12 2.06 -5.61 18.86
C ASN A 12 1.47 -4.17 18.87
N LEU A 13 0.41 -3.94 18.11
CA LEU A 13 -0.35 -2.70 18.13
C LEU A 13 -1.28 -2.72 19.34
N SER A 14 -1.27 -1.63 20.11
CA SER A 14 -2.27 -1.43 21.17
C SER A 14 -3.69 -1.52 20.59
N PHE A 15 -4.66 -1.86 21.44
CA PHE A 15 -6.08 -1.90 21.04
C PHE A 15 -6.55 -0.60 20.35
N SER A 16 -6.08 0.55 20.84
CA SER A 16 -6.37 1.87 20.24
C SER A 16 -5.83 2.00 18.81
N LYS A 17 -4.56 1.62 18.58
CA LYS A 17 -3.93 1.65 17.24
C LYS A 17 -4.59 0.68 16.28
N ASN A 18 -4.96 -0.52 16.75
CA ASN A 18 -5.72 -1.49 15.95
C ASN A 18 -7.09 -0.94 15.51
N ARG A 19 -7.80 -0.26 16.41
CA ARG A 19 -9.08 0.40 16.09
C ARG A 19 -8.90 1.54 15.09
N GLU A 20 -7.84 2.31 15.22
CA GLU A 20 -7.47 3.37 14.28
C GLU A 20 -7.17 2.81 12.89
N LEU A 21 -6.30 1.80 12.79
CA LEU A 21 -5.96 1.14 11.54
C LEU A 21 -7.22 0.61 10.83
N ARG A 22 -8.12 -0.06 11.56
CA ARG A 22 -9.39 -0.54 10.98
C ARG A 22 -10.27 0.59 10.42
N LYS A 23 -10.29 1.76 11.05
CA LYS A 23 -11.01 2.93 10.51
C LYS A 23 -10.36 3.45 9.24
N ILE A 24 -9.03 3.54 9.21
CA ILE A 24 -8.28 3.98 8.03
C ILE A 24 -8.54 3.02 6.87
N LEU A 25 -8.38 1.70 7.07
CA LEU A 25 -8.60 0.71 6.02
C LEU A 25 -10.05 0.69 5.50
N LYS A 26 -11.03 0.94 6.38
CA LYS A 26 -12.43 1.09 5.98
C LYS A 26 -12.62 2.31 5.07
N ASN A 27 -11.98 3.43 5.38
CA ASN A 27 -12.04 4.64 4.56
C ASN A 27 -11.35 4.44 3.20
N VAL A 28 -10.14 3.85 3.18
CA VAL A 28 -9.43 3.47 1.95
C VAL A 28 -10.33 2.60 1.07
N SER A 29 -10.94 1.57 1.67
CA SER A 29 -11.86 0.66 0.94
C SER A 29 -13.03 1.41 0.32
N PHE A 30 -13.65 2.35 1.04
CA PHE A 30 -14.76 3.16 0.49
C PHE A 30 -14.31 4.05 -0.65
N GLU A 31 -13.14 4.69 -0.53
CA GLU A 31 -12.59 5.54 -1.57
C GLU A 31 -12.31 4.74 -2.84
N MET A 32 -11.74 3.54 -2.71
CA MET A 32 -11.48 2.68 -3.86
C MET A 32 -12.76 2.14 -4.49
N ILE A 33 -13.75 1.74 -3.68
CA ILE A 33 -15.07 1.33 -4.18
C ILE A 33 -15.73 2.48 -4.95
N LYS A 34 -15.60 3.72 -4.47
CA LYS A 34 -16.11 4.91 -5.17
C LYS A 34 -15.39 5.09 -6.51
N SER A 35 -14.06 5.06 -6.53
CA SER A 35 -13.23 5.20 -7.73
C SER A 35 -13.59 4.16 -8.81
N ILE A 36 -13.80 2.90 -8.41
CA ILE A 36 -14.25 1.81 -9.30
C ILE A 36 -15.64 2.11 -9.88
N LYS A 37 -16.58 2.61 -9.06
CA LYS A 37 -17.94 2.95 -9.52
C LYS A 37 -17.96 4.13 -10.50
N GLU A 38 -16.99 5.03 -10.39
CA GLU A 38 -16.80 6.16 -11.31
C GLU A 38 -16.18 5.74 -12.64
N GLY A 39 -15.74 4.48 -12.77
CA GLY A 39 -15.17 3.94 -14.02
C GLY A 39 -13.69 4.27 -14.20
N ASN A 40 -12.98 4.64 -13.14
CA ASN A 40 -11.55 4.87 -13.19
C ASN A 40 -10.79 3.58 -13.51
N ASP A 41 -9.62 3.73 -14.14
CA ASP A 41 -8.79 2.61 -14.55
C ASP A 41 -8.37 1.73 -13.36
N SER A 42 -8.31 0.43 -13.60
CA SER A 42 -8.02 -0.54 -12.54
C SER A 42 -6.61 -0.43 -11.98
N VAL A 43 -5.61 -0.11 -12.80
CA VAL A 43 -4.22 0.11 -12.40
C VAL A 43 -4.14 1.37 -11.56
N ASP A 44 -4.76 2.46 -12.02
CA ASP A 44 -4.81 3.73 -11.27
C ASP A 44 -5.46 3.55 -9.88
N VAL A 45 -6.56 2.80 -9.81
CA VAL A 45 -7.25 2.47 -8.56
C VAL A 45 -6.34 1.71 -7.60
N VAL A 46 -5.65 0.65 -8.06
CA VAL A 46 -4.82 -0.16 -7.16
C VAL A 46 -3.53 0.58 -6.76
N CYS A 47 -2.90 1.34 -7.66
CA CYS A 47 -1.75 2.18 -7.33
C CYS A 47 -2.13 3.21 -6.27
N LYS A 48 -3.27 3.89 -6.42
CA LYS A 48 -3.78 4.81 -5.40
C LYS A 48 -4.07 4.10 -4.08
N CYS A 49 -4.68 2.92 -4.11
CA CYS A 49 -4.94 2.12 -2.90
C CYS A 49 -3.63 1.83 -2.15
N VAL A 50 -2.60 1.34 -2.86
CA VAL A 50 -1.31 0.98 -2.26
C VAL A 50 -0.60 2.22 -1.75
N ALA A 51 -0.61 3.34 -2.48
CA ALA A 51 -0.04 4.61 -2.01
C ALA A 51 -0.67 5.06 -0.69
N MET A 52 -2.00 4.95 -0.56
CA MET A 52 -2.68 5.22 0.71
C MET A 52 -2.27 4.25 1.83
N LEU A 53 -1.86 3.01 1.53
CA LEU A 53 -1.36 2.05 2.53
C LEU A 53 0.11 2.33 2.92
N GLU A 54 0.93 2.77 1.97
CA GLU A 54 2.32 3.20 2.18
C GLU A 54 2.39 4.45 3.09
N ASP A 55 1.37 5.31 3.06
CA ASP A 55 1.26 6.46 3.97
C ASP A 55 0.85 6.08 5.40
N ILE A 56 0.47 4.82 5.66
CA ILE A 56 0.07 4.36 7.00
C ILE A 56 1.28 3.89 7.78
N LYS A 57 1.69 4.66 8.79
CA LYS A 57 2.80 4.31 9.72
C LYS A 57 2.71 2.96 10.46
N TYR A 58 1.58 2.25 10.35
CA TYR A 58 1.33 0.97 11.01
C TYR A 58 1.53 -0.23 10.06
N THR A 59 1.79 -0.01 8.77
CA THR A 59 2.04 -1.05 7.77
C THR A 59 3.54 -1.19 7.54
N ASN A 60 4.00 -2.35 7.08
CA ASN A 60 5.39 -2.53 6.63
C ASN A 60 5.51 -2.14 5.15
N ALA A 61 5.21 -0.89 4.83
CA ALA A 61 5.32 -0.31 3.49
C ALA A 61 5.47 1.22 3.62
N GLY A 62 6.14 1.87 2.67
CA GLY A 62 6.31 3.33 2.66
C GLY A 62 6.85 3.87 3.98
N ILE A 63 6.09 4.75 4.63
CA ILE A 63 6.42 5.43 5.88
C ILE A 63 6.62 4.45 7.04
N GLY A 64 5.90 3.33 7.07
CA GLY A 64 5.96 2.34 8.15
C GLY A 64 6.97 1.20 7.93
N SER A 65 7.78 1.29 6.87
CA SER A 65 8.73 0.23 6.49
C SER A 65 9.70 -0.14 7.61
N ALA A 66 9.95 -1.45 7.74
CA ALA A 66 10.95 -1.99 8.62
C ALA A 66 12.36 -1.52 8.21
N LEU A 67 13.27 -1.54 9.18
CA LEU A 67 14.67 -1.21 8.95
C LEU A 67 15.45 -2.46 8.52
N THR A 68 16.36 -2.24 7.58
CA THR A 68 17.47 -3.16 7.26
C THR A 68 18.42 -3.31 8.46
N GLU A 69 19.32 -4.29 8.40
CA GLU A 69 20.39 -4.48 9.41
C GLU A 69 21.30 -3.25 9.55
N ASN A 70 21.41 -2.45 8.48
CA ASN A 70 22.16 -1.19 8.47
C ASN A 70 21.34 0.01 8.98
N ALA A 71 20.19 -0.23 9.62
CA ALA A 71 19.27 0.79 10.12
C ALA A 71 18.77 1.78 9.04
N SER A 72 18.73 1.35 7.78
CA SER A 72 18.14 2.11 6.67
C SER A 72 16.81 1.51 6.19
N VAL A 73 15.96 2.31 5.56
CA VAL A 73 14.75 1.83 4.87
C VAL A 73 15.10 1.52 3.42
N GLU A 74 14.72 0.33 2.97
CA GLU A 74 14.74 -0.12 1.58
C GLU A 74 13.35 -0.68 1.27
N MET A 75 12.80 -0.34 0.10
CA MET A 75 11.43 -0.69 -0.25
C MET A 75 11.34 -1.36 -1.62
N GLU A 76 10.34 -2.22 -1.76
CA GLU A 76 9.93 -2.83 -3.02
C GLU A 76 8.44 -2.56 -3.29
N ALA A 77 8.09 -2.43 -4.57
CA ALA A 77 6.70 -2.38 -5.02
C ALA A 77 6.59 -2.91 -6.45
N GLY A 78 5.39 -3.32 -6.83
CA GLY A 78 5.09 -3.77 -8.18
C GLY A 78 3.61 -3.68 -8.50
N VAL A 79 3.31 -3.51 -9.78
CA VAL A 79 1.94 -3.44 -10.32
C VAL A 79 1.86 -4.20 -11.63
N MET A 80 0.71 -4.83 -11.88
CA MET A 80 0.44 -5.58 -13.10
C MET A 80 -0.90 -5.18 -13.69
N GLU A 81 -0.92 -4.87 -14.98
CA GLU A 81 -2.16 -4.69 -15.74
C GLU A 81 -2.65 -6.05 -16.24
N GLY A 82 -3.82 -6.48 -15.77
CA GLY A 82 -4.33 -7.83 -16.06
C GLY A 82 -4.73 -8.08 -17.52
N LEU A 83 -5.06 -7.04 -18.29
CA LEU A 83 -5.50 -7.19 -19.68
C LEU A 83 -4.33 -7.40 -20.65
N SER A 84 -3.30 -6.57 -20.53
CA SER A 84 -2.13 -6.60 -21.41
C SER A 84 -1.04 -7.56 -20.90
N GLY A 85 -1.03 -7.83 -19.59
CA GLY A 85 0.06 -8.53 -18.92
C GLY A 85 1.29 -7.65 -18.66
N LEU A 86 1.21 -6.34 -18.90
CA LEU A 86 2.28 -5.41 -18.58
C LEU A 86 2.52 -5.37 -17.07
N PHE A 87 3.80 -5.34 -16.70
CA PHE A 87 4.25 -5.33 -15.32
C PHE A 87 5.33 -4.26 -15.12
N GLY A 88 5.25 -3.58 -13.98
CA GLY A 88 6.23 -2.62 -13.51
C GLY A 88 6.63 -2.94 -12.07
N GLY A 89 7.89 -2.70 -11.72
CA GLY A 89 8.42 -3.07 -10.41
C GLY A 89 9.74 -2.39 -10.06
N VAL A 90 9.91 -2.14 -8.77
CA VAL A 90 11.09 -1.50 -8.18
C VAL A 90 11.54 -2.28 -6.95
N SER A 91 12.84 -2.28 -6.67
CA SER A 91 13.41 -2.98 -5.51
C SER A 91 14.61 -2.24 -4.94
N CYS A 92 14.84 -2.41 -3.63
CA CYS A 92 15.91 -1.78 -2.86
C CYS A 92 15.97 -0.25 -3.02
N ILE A 93 14.83 0.40 -3.31
CA ILE A 93 14.79 1.84 -3.52
C ILE A 93 14.75 2.60 -2.19
N LYS A 94 15.31 3.80 -2.21
CA LYS A 94 15.42 4.71 -1.06
C LYS A 94 14.91 6.09 -1.46
N HIS A 95 14.54 6.91 -0.47
CA HIS A 95 14.18 8.32 -0.65
C HIS A 95 12.97 8.61 -1.57
N ILE A 96 12.04 7.66 -1.67
CA ILE A 96 10.76 7.81 -2.36
C ILE A 96 9.65 7.58 -1.35
N GLN A 97 8.64 8.47 -1.31
CA GLN A 97 7.53 8.33 -0.37
C GLN A 97 6.64 7.12 -0.72
N ASN A 98 6.30 6.98 -2.00
CA ASN A 98 5.38 5.97 -2.50
C ASN A 98 6.03 5.10 -3.58
N PRO A 99 6.73 4.01 -3.21
CA PRO A 99 7.31 3.04 -4.14
C PRO A 99 6.40 2.62 -5.28
N ILE A 100 5.09 2.45 -5.04
CA ILE A 100 4.14 2.00 -6.07
C ILE A 100 4.01 2.95 -7.26
N TYR A 101 4.26 4.25 -7.10
CA TYR A 101 4.21 5.20 -8.21
C TYR A 101 5.50 5.23 -9.05
N LEU A 102 6.57 4.58 -8.57
CA LEU A 102 7.79 4.38 -9.36
C LEU A 102 7.76 3.04 -10.12
N ALA A 103 7.03 2.06 -9.59
CA ALA A 103 6.80 0.76 -10.22
C ALA A 103 6.04 0.91 -11.55
#